data_AF-A0A1S6LN85-F1
#
_entry.id   AF-A0A1S6LN85-F1
#
_cell.length_a   1.000
_cell.length_b   1.000
_cell.length_c   1.000
_cell.angle_alpha   90.00
_cell.angle_beta   90.00
_cell.angle_gamma   90.00
#
_symmetry.space_group_name_H-M   'P 1'
#
loop_
_entity.id
_entity.type
_entity.pdbx_description
1 polymer ?
#
loop_
_entity_poly.entity_id
_entity_poly.type
_entity_poly.pdbx_seq_one_letter_code
_entity_poly.pdbx_strand_id
1 'polypeptide(L)'
;HVRDVVVHDSLGICAELEALMADHVAGYRDEWAETINDPERLRRFVSFVNAPEVPDPTVKFVPERDQVKPDLPVLQIRTLEGTAAR
;
A
#
# COMPACT_ATOMS: atom_id res chain seq x y z
N HIS A 1 2.71 -30.25 14.71
CA HIS A 1 1.24 -30.21 14.53
C HIS A 1 0.83 -29.51 13.24
N VAL A 2 1.18 -28.25 12.98
CA VAL A 2 0.77 -27.53 11.74
C VAL A 2 1.18 -28.24 10.44
N ARG A 3 2.40 -28.79 10.37
CA ARG A 3 2.86 -29.56 9.20
C ARG A 3 1.92 -30.72 8.84
N ASP A 4 1.36 -31.39 9.82
CA ASP A 4 0.50 -32.55 9.60
C ASP A 4 -0.85 -32.13 9.00
N VAL A 5 -1.41 -31.02 9.51
CA VAL A 5 -2.62 -30.41 8.97
C VAL A 5 -2.42 -29.94 7.53
N VAL A 6 -1.28 -29.30 7.23
CA VAL A 6 -1.04 -28.70 5.90
C VAL A 6 -0.56 -29.73 4.87
N VAL A 7 0.34 -30.64 5.26
CA VAL A 7 0.97 -31.59 4.32
C VAL A 7 0.21 -32.90 4.21
N HIS A 8 -0.44 -33.33 5.29
CA HIS A 8 -1.14 -34.61 5.35
C HIS A 8 -2.66 -34.46 5.42
N ASP A 9 -3.18 -33.23 5.29
CA ASP A 9 -4.61 -32.89 5.39
C ASP A 9 -5.31 -33.63 6.53
N SER A 10 -4.67 -33.69 7.70
CA SER A 10 -5.15 -34.52 8.80
C SER A 10 -6.50 -34.07 9.38
N LEU A 11 -7.00 -32.91 8.96
CA LEU A 11 -8.33 -32.37 9.28
C LEU A 11 -9.34 -32.49 8.13
N GLY A 12 -8.92 -32.82 6.91
CA GLY A 12 -9.78 -32.95 5.73
C GLY A 12 -10.35 -31.62 5.20
N ILE A 13 -9.71 -30.49 5.54
CA ILE A 13 -10.22 -29.14 5.24
C ILE A 13 -9.44 -28.43 4.12
N CYS A 14 -8.37 -29.03 3.59
CA CYS A 14 -7.54 -28.37 2.58
C CYS A 14 -8.35 -27.90 1.37
N ALA A 15 -9.24 -28.73 0.83
CA ALA A 15 -10.06 -28.37 -0.33
C ALA A 15 -11.00 -27.17 -0.06
N GLU A 16 -11.54 -27.08 1.14
CA GLU A 16 -12.37 -25.95 1.55
C GLU A 16 -11.55 -24.67 1.68
N LEU A 17 -10.36 -24.75 2.30
CA LEU A 17 -9.46 -23.61 2.43
C LEU A 17 -8.97 -23.10 1.07
N GLU A 18 -8.67 -23.99 0.12
CA GLU A 18 -8.32 -23.63 -1.26
C GLU A 18 -9.48 -22.92 -1.96
N ALA A 19 -10.73 -23.38 -1.78
CA ALA A 19 -11.90 -22.71 -2.33
C ALA A 19 -12.07 -21.29 -1.75
N LEU A 20 -11.91 -21.14 -0.43
CA LEU A 20 -11.99 -19.82 0.24
C LEU A 20 -10.90 -18.86 -0.26
N MET A 21 -9.69 -19.36 -0.49
CA MET A 21 -8.61 -18.54 -1.07
C MET A 21 -8.88 -18.17 -2.52
N ALA A 22 -9.39 -19.10 -3.33
CA ALA A 22 -9.77 -18.82 -4.71
C ALA A 22 -10.85 -17.73 -4.78
N ASP A 23 -11.88 -17.81 -3.93
CA ASP A 23 -12.94 -16.80 -3.85
C ASP A 23 -12.39 -15.44 -3.40
N HIS A 24 -11.48 -15.44 -2.41
CA HIS A 24 -10.84 -14.21 -1.96
C HIS A 24 -10.02 -13.54 -3.06
N VAL A 25 -9.20 -14.31 -3.79
CA VAL A 25 -8.37 -13.80 -4.89
C VAL A 25 -9.25 -13.32 -6.05
N ALA A 26 -10.30 -14.07 -6.40
CA ALA A 26 -11.23 -13.69 -7.45
C ALA A 26 -12.00 -12.40 -7.11
N GLY A 27 -12.29 -12.19 -5.82
CA GLY A 27 -12.97 -11.00 -5.32
C GLY A 27 -12.06 -9.81 -5.00
N TYR A 28 -10.73 -10.00 -4.99
CA TYR A 28 -9.80 -8.93 -4.65
C TYR A 28 -9.85 -7.79 -5.67
N ARG A 29 -9.87 -6.56 -5.17
CA ARG A 29 -9.81 -5.34 -5.98
C ARG A 29 -8.83 -4.36 -5.36
N ASP A 30 -7.97 -3.80 -6.20
CA ASP A 30 -7.05 -2.74 -5.83
C ASP A 30 -7.60 -1.39 -6.30
N GLU A 31 -8.05 -0.58 -5.34
CA GLU A 31 -8.62 0.75 -5.58
C GLU A 31 -7.62 1.70 -6.26
N TRP A 32 -6.31 1.52 -6.02
CA TRP A 32 -5.26 2.32 -6.67
C TRP A 32 -5.08 1.92 -8.12
N ALA A 33 -5.06 0.62 -8.41
CA ALA A 33 -5.05 0.13 -9.78
C ALA A 33 -6.29 0.61 -10.55
N GLU A 34 -7.48 0.53 -9.95
CA GLU A 34 -8.70 1.09 -10.56
C GLU A 34 -8.57 2.59 -10.81
N THR A 35 -8.02 3.34 -9.86
CA THR A 35 -7.82 4.79 -9.96
C THR A 35 -6.83 5.19 -11.05
N ILE A 36 -5.71 4.46 -11.17
CA ILE A 36 -4.70 4.69 -12.21
C ILE A 36 -5.27 4.39 -13.61
N ASN A 37 -6.13 3.39 -13.72
CA ASN A 37 -6.75 2.99 -14.99
C ASN A 37 -7.96 3.85 -15.40
N ASP A 38 -8.45 4.73 -14.53
CA ASP A 38 -9.56 5.65 -14.80
C ASP A 38 -9.02 7.09 -14.95
N PRO A 39 -8.91 7.63 -16.18
CA PRO A 39 -8.42 8.98 -16.42
C PRO A 39 -9.23 10.07 -15.71
N GLU A 40 -10.53 9.85 -15.44
CA GLU A 40 -11.35 10.81 -14.73
C GLU A 40 -11.04 10.84 -13.23
N ARG A 41 -10.78 9.68 -12.63
CA ARG A 41 -10.32 9.59 -11.24
C ARG A 41 -8.90 10.12 -11.10
N LEU A 42 -8.01 9.77 -12.04
CA LEU A 42 -6.61 10.18 -12.02
C LEU A 42 -6.46 11.71 -12.07
N ARG A 43 -7.29 12.41 -12.86
CA ARG A 43 -7.30 13.89 -12.94
C ARG A 43 -7.56 14.59 -11.60
N ARG A 44 -8.11 13.89 -10.60
CA ARG A 44 -8.33 14.45 -9.26
C ARG A 44 -7.04 14.58 -8.44
N PHE A 45 -5.97 13.88 -8.83
CA PHE A 45 -4.69 13.87 -8.14
C PHE A 45 -3.71 14.92 -8.69
N VAL A 46 -4.15 16.18 -8.75
CA VAL A 46 -3.31 17.34 -9.08
C VAL A 46 -3.08 18.21 -7.85
N SER A 47 -1.93 18.89 -7.77
CA SER A 47 -1.59 19.73 -6.61
C SER A 47 -2.59 20.88 -6.40
N PHE A 48 -3.06 21.51 -7.47
CA PHE A 48 -4.05 22.60 -7.40
C PHE A 48 -5.08 22.47 -8.53
N VAL A 49 -6.36 22.36 -8.17
CA VAL A 49 -7.47 22.27 -9.15
C VAL A 49 -7.53 23.49 -10.07
N ASN A 50 -7.18 24.67 -9.55
CA ASN A 50 -7.21 25.94 -10.31
C ASN A 50 -5.94 26.20 -11.13
N ALA A 51 -4.87 25.45 -10.89
CA ALA A 51 -3.58 25.62 -11.54
C ALA A 51 -2.89 24.24 -11.71
N PRO A 52 -3.50 23.31 -12.48
CA PRO A 52 -3.05 21.92 -12.55
C PRO A 52 -1.64 21.76 -13.14
N GLU A 53 -1.22 22.70 -13.99
CA GLU A 53 0.10 22.71 -14.62
C GLU A 53 1.19 23.37 -13.76
N VAL A 54 0.83 23.95 -12.61
CA VAL A 54 1.76 24.63 -11.72
C VAL A 54 2.20 23.64 -10.64
N PRO A 55 3.49 23.23 -10.62
CA PRO A 55 4.01 22.37 -9.56
C PRO A 55 3.89 23.07 -8.20
N ASP A 56 3.62 22.31 -7.15
CA ASP A 56 3.64 22.83 -5.79
C ASP A 56 5.07 23.25 -5.39
N PRO A 57 5.34 24.55 -5.15
CA PRO A 57 6.67 25.03 -4.80
C PRO A 57 7.16 24.54 -3.42
N THR A 58 6.27 23.97 -2.60
CA THR A 58 6.58 23.39 -1.29
C THR A 58 7.05 21.94 -1.38
N VAL A 59 6.79 21.25 -2.49
CA VAL A 59 7.21 19.87 -2.73
C VAL A 59 8.48 19.85 -3.57
N LYS A 60 9.58 19.38 -2.97
CA LYS A 60 10.83 19.06 -3.69
C LYS A 60 11.00 17.55 -3.72
N PHE A 61 11.74 17.00 -4.67
CA PHE A 61 12.02 15.57 -4.76
C PHE A 61 13.53 15.31 -4.73
N VAL A 62 13.93 14.25 -4.03
CA VAL A 62 15.32 13.80 -3.91
C VAL A 62 15.43 12.31 -4.22
N PRO A 63 16.55 11.84 -4.82
CA PRO A 63 16.79 10.42 -5.02
C PRO A 63 17.20 9.73 -3.71
N GLU A 64 16.63 8.55 -3.43
CA GLU A 64 17.04 7.66 -2.35
C GLU A 64 16.91 6.20 -2.79
N ARG A 65 17.99 5.43 -2.71
CA ARG A 65 18.01 3.99 -3.07
C ARG A 65 17.38 3.72 -4.45
N ASP A 66 17.78 4.53 -5.43
CA ASP A 66 17.27 4.49 -6.82
C ASP A 66 15.76 4.79 -6.97
N GLN A 67 15.12 5.35 -5.94
CA GLN A 67 13.72 5.80 -5.97
C GLN A 67 13.63 7.33 -5.81
N VAL A 68 12.66 7.95 -6.49
CA VAL A 68 12.34 9.37 -6.31
C VAL A 68 11.42 9.48 -5.09
N LYS A 69 11.85 10.21 -4.06
CA LYS A 69 11.02 10.50 -2.89
C LYS A 69 10.82 12.00 -2.70
N PRO A 70 9.73 12.45 -2.08
CA PRO A 70 9.65 13.84 -1.65
C PRO A 70 10.78 14.16 -0.66
N ASP A 71 11.39 15.32 -0.83
CA ASP A 71 12.23 15.99 0.16
C ASP A 71 11.30 16.41 1.30
N LEU A 72 11.41 15.73 2.43
CA LEU A 72 10.55 15.91 3.59
C LEU A 72 11.31 16.72 4.66
N PRO A 73 11.43 18.05 4.56
CA PRO A 73 11.92 18.85 5.67
C PRO A 73 10.97 18.80 6.88
N VAL A 74 9.74 18.28 6.72
CA VAL A 74 8.62 18.32 7.68
C VAL A 74 8.32 16.95 8.33
N LEU A 75 9.24 16.00 8.32
CA LEU A 75 9.16 14.85 9.24
C LEU A 75 10.24 14.94 10.31
N GLN A 76 10.19 16.01 11.11
CA GLN A 76 10.36 15.79 12.56
C GLN A 76 9.10 15.10 13.08
N ILE A 77 8.84 13.87 12.60
CA ILE A 77 8.06 12.94 13.41
C ILE A 77 8.90 12.86 14.67
N ARG A 78 8.42 13.47 15.76
CA ARG A 78 8.98 13.16 17.07
C ARG A 78 8.88 11.66 17.13
N THR A 79 10.02 10.97 17.00
CA THR A 79 10.11 9.60 17.44
C THR A 79 9.47 9.63 18.82
N LEU A 80 8.27 9.05 18.95
CA LEU A 80 7.79 8.71 20.28
C LEU A 80 8.75 7.59 20.66
N GLU A 81 9.93 7.99 21.14
CA GLU A 81 10.83 7.09 21.84
C GLU A 81 9.96 6.51 22.93
N GLY A 82 9.66 5.22 22.76
CA GLY A 82 9.06 4.43 23.80
C GLY A 82 9.83 4.72 25.07
N THR A 83 9.09 5.08 26.10
CA THR A 83 9.47 4.96 27.49
C THR A 83 10.00 3.55 27.74
N ALA A 84 11.29 3.36 27.45
CA ALA A 84 12.04 2.16 27.71
C ALA A 84 13.50 2.53 27.94
N ALA A 85 13.79 3.06 29.13
CA ALA A 85 14.85 2.53 29.99
C ALA A 85 15.09 3.45 31.19
N ARG A 86 14.72 2.93 32.37
CA ARG A 86 15.32 3.11 33.70
C ARG A 86 15.26 4.49 34.36
#